data_AF-A0A0R1LW40-F1
#
_entry.id   AF-A0A0R1LW40-F1
#
_cell.length_a   1.000
_cell.length_b   1.000
_cell.length_c   1.000
_cell.angle_alpha   90.00
_cell.angle_beta   90.00
_cell.angle_gamma   90.00
#
_symmetry.space_group_name_H-M   'P 1'
#
loop_
_entity.id
_entity.type
_entity.pdbx_description
1 polymer ?
#
loop_
_entity_poly.entity_id
_entity_poly.type
_entity_poly.pdbx_seq_one_letter_code
_entity_poly.pdbx_strand_id
1 'polypeptide(L)'
;MAKIAMISDLHLDINRVDEQRALVQQSEWLIDNQIDVYLIAGDLYNHFDKSLAFVEHLQAMTPHTLVRFVAGNHDMVNDISYTALNQVESATYLHRRTLDVAGTNWRIIGNNGWYDYSFSASTQKTERDFLHWKRAYWIDGAIKQPMSDPERLQLELDIVSKQLEAAQIAHKQVLFVTHFVPNAAYIRTTNDNRFWNMANAMLGSAKMGTLLDQYRVSHVLFGHMHIHPQPRQLGHTWYYNQSVGYGTKRRHEWLADNFEEEWLNRVRILTLL
;
A
#
# COMPACT_ATOMS: atom_id res chain seq x y z
N MET A 1 21.69 -11.59 -2.13
CA MET A 1 20.57 -11.94 -1.22
C MET A 1 20.26 -10.77 -0.30
N ALA A 2 18.98 -10.45 -0.09
CA ALA A 2 18.49 -9.45 0.85
C ALA A 2 17.16 -9.88 1.48
N LYS A 3 16.93 -9.62 2.78
CA LYS A 3 15.68 -9.85 3.51
C LYS A 3 14.81 -8.60 3.51
N ILE A 4 13.61 -8.74 2.96
CA ILE A 4 12.62 -7.68 2.86
C ILE A 4 11.47 -8.00 3.80
N ALA A 5 11.21 -7.17 4.81
CA ALA A 5 9.99 -7.24 5.61
C ALA A 5 8.89 -6.38 4.97
N MET A 6 7.66 -6.86 4.97
CA MET A 6 6.53 -6.24 4.26
C MET A 6 5.29 -6.19 5.15
N ILE A 7 4.63 -5.03 5.18
CA ILE A 7 3.38 -4.78 5.94
C ILE A 7 2.51 -3.73 5.24
N SER A 8 1.27 -3.54 5.69
CA SER A 8 0.43 -2.36 5.40
C SER A 8 -0.65 -2.16 6.48
N ASP A 9 -1.39 -1.05 6.41
CA ASP A 9 -2.63 -0.80 7.18
C ASP A 9 -2.44 -0.90 8.70
N LEU A 10 -1.42 -0.23 9.24
CA LEU A 10 -1.13 -0.22 10.67
C LEU A 10 -2.22 0.52 11.48
N HIS A 11 -2.77 1.60 10.91
CA HIS A 11 -3.85 2.39 11.49
C HIS A 11 -3.59 2.77 12.96
N LEU A 12 -2.39 3.24 13.28
CA LEU A 12 -1.89 3.42 14.65
C LEU A 12 -2.77 4.39 15.46
N ASP A 13 -3.30 5.44 14.85
CA ASP A 13 -4.23 6.38 15.50
C ASP A 13 -5.63 5.78 15.73
N ILE A 14 -6.20 5.11 14.73
CA ILE A 14 -7.53 4.48 14.83
C ILE A 14 -7.50 3.36 15.87
N ASN A 15 -6.43 2.57 15.87
CA ASN A 15 -6.20 1.47 16.79
C ASN A 15 -5.72 1.94 18.18
N ARG A 16 -5.44 3.24 18.36
CA ARG A 16 -4.97 3.86 19.60
C ARG A 16 -3.72 3.18 20.15
N VAL A 17 -2.82 2.82 19.25
CA VAL A 17 -1.53 2.20 19.58
C VAL A 17 -0.62 3.28 20.17
N ASP A 18 0.11 2.93 21.23
CA ASP A 18 1.17 3.78 21.75
C ASP A 18 2.32 3.82 20.74
N GLU A 19 2.57 4.98 20.16
CA GLU A 19 3.55 5.18 19.08
C GLU A 19 4.96 4.80 19.51
N GLN A 20 5.38 5.20 20.72
CA GLN A 20 6.73 4.94 21.20
C GLN A 20 6.93 3.44 21.43
N ARG A 21 5.93 2.75 21.98
CA ARG A 21 5.97 1.30 22.12
C ARG A 21 6.05 0.60 20.77
N ALA A 22 5.26 1.02 19.78
CA ALA A 22 5.30 0.46 18.43
C ALA A 22 6.67 0.68 17.77
N LEU A 23 7.26 1.88 17.89
CA LEU A 23 8.61 2.18 17.38
C LEU A 23 9.66 1.26 17.99
N VAL A 24 9.70 1.14 19.32
CA VAL A 24 10.66 0.26 20.02
C VAL A 24 10.49 -1.19 19.56
N GLN A 25 9.28 -1.72 19.66
CA GLN A 25 8.99 -3.12 19.32
C GLN A 25 9.33 -3.46 17.87
N GLN A 26 8.95 -2.61 16.91
CA GLN A 26 9.25 -2.85 15.50
C GLN A 26 10.75 -2.71 15.24
N SER A 27 11.42 -1.72 15.84
CA SER A 27 12.87 -1.52 15.66
C SER A 27 13.68 -2.72 16.16
N GLU A 28 13.37 -3.24 17.36
CA GLU A 28 14.02 -4.42 17.95
C GLU A 28 13.81 -5.64 17.05
N TRP A 29 12.56 -5.87 16.61
CA TRP A 29 12.26 -6.99 15.73
C TRP A 29 13.00 -6.90 14.39
N LEU A 30 13.08 -5.72 13.77
CA LEU A 30 13.78 -5.52 12.50
C LEU A 30 15.29 -5.81 12.63
N ILE A 31 15.90 -5.38 13.75
CA ILE A 31 17.30 -5.61 14.06
C ILE A 31 17.55 -7.10 14.31
N ASP A 32 16.76 -7.74 15.17
CA ASP A 32 16.92 -9.14 15.56
C ASP A 32 16.74 -10.10 14.36
N ASN A 33 15.86 -9.74 13.43
CA ASN A 33 15.62 -10.53 12.21
C ASN A 33 16.57 -10.18 11.06
N GLN A 34 17.47 -9.20 11.26
CA GLN A 34 18.44 -8.72 10.28
C GLN A 34 17.78 -8.31 8.97
N ILE A 35 16.76 -7.47 9.06
CA ILE A 35 16.02 -7.00 7.89
C ILE A 35 16.83 -5.94 7.15
N ASP A 36 17.01 -6.12 5.84
CA ASP A 36 17.73 -5.18 4.99
C ASP A 36 16.82 -4.02 4.55
N VAL A 37 15.55 -4.33 4.21
CA VAL A 37 14.55 -3.35 3.80
C VAL A 37 13.22 -3.65 4.48
N TYR A 38 12.61 -2.63 5.08
CA TYR A 38 11.25 -2.70 5.61
C TYR A 38 10.31 -1.85 4.76
N LEU A 39 9.29 -2.49 4.18
CA LEU A 39 8.31 -1.87 3.28
C LEU A 39 6.94 -1.78 3.94
N ILE A 40 6.39 -0.56 3.97
CA ILE A 40 5.05 -0.28 4.50
C ILE A 40 4.16 0.23 3.35
N ALA A 41 3.17 -0.55 2.96
CA ALA A 41 2.26 -0.22 1.87
C ALA A 41 1.03 0.59 2.32
N GLY A 42 1.30 1.71 2.99
CA GLY A 42 0.31 2.73 3.34
C GLY A 42 -0.55 2.42 4.55
N ASP A 43 -1.38 3.42 4.89
CA ASP A 43 -2.36 3.45 5.96
C ASP A 43 -1.73 3.29 7.36
N LEU A 44 -0.81 4.18 7.71
CA LEU A 44 -0.22 4.23 9.05
C LEU A 44 -1.06 5.08 10.00
N TYR A 45 -1.50 6.25 9.54
CA TYR A 45 -2.28 7.24 10.29
C TYR A 45 -3.28 7.94 9.35
N ASN A 46 -4.25 8.67 9.91
CA ASN A 46 -5.10 9.57 9.12
C ASN A 46 -4.44 10.91 8.73
N HIS A 47 -3.14 11.09 9.01
CA HIS A 47 -2.41 12.36 8.82
C HIS A 47 -1.03 12.07 8.23
N PHE A 48 -0.73 12.64 7.07
CA PHE A 48 0.50 12.33 6.33
C PHE A 48 1.76 12.60 7.14
N ASP A 49 1.83 13.75 7.82
CA ASP A 49 3.01 14.17 8.59
C ASP A 49 3.32 13.19 9.73
N LYS A 50 2.28 12.59 10.34
CA LYS A 50 2.47 11.55 11.37
C LYS A 50 3.01 10.26 10.77
N SER A 51 2.48 9.84 9.63
CA SER A 51 2.98 8.67 8.89
C SER A 51 4.44 8.87 8.49
N LEU A 52 4.79 10.04 7.96
CA LEU A 52 6.17 10.37 7.59
C LEU A 52 7.09 10.35 8.82
N ALA A 53 6.72 11.05 9.90
CA ALA A 53 7.51 11.13 11.12
C ALA A 53 7.74 9.75 11.77
N PHE A 54 6.71 8.91 11.83
CA PHE A 54 6.83 7.54 12.34
C PHE A 54 7.88 6.74 11.57
N VAL A 55 7.84 6.79 10.23
CA VAL A 55 8.77 6.04 9.39
C VAL A 55 10.19 6.58 9.50
N GLU A 56 10.36 7.90 9.61
CA GLU A 56 11.67 8.53 9.82
C GLU A 56 12.27 8.21 11.19
N HIS A 57 11.46 8.19 12.25
CA HIS A 57 11.89 7.73 13.57
C HIS A 57 12.30 6.25 13.54
N LEU A 58 11.51 5.39 12.89
CA LEU A 58 11.86 3.98 12.76
C LEU A 58 13.17 3.78 11.99
N GLN A 59 13.36 4.50 10.87
CA GLN A 59 14.61 4.51 10.10
C GLN A 59 15.81 4.94 10.96
N ALA A 60 15.64 5.94 11.82
CA ALA A 60 16.70 6.41 12.71
C ALA A 60 17.06 5.38 13.80
N MET A 61 16.07 4.62 14.29
CA MET A 61 16.26 3.55 15.27
C MET A 61 16.87 2.28 14.65
N THR A 62 16.75 2.09 13.34
CA THR A 62 17.28 0.91 12.62
C THR A 62 18.29 1.31 11.53
N PRO A 63 19.52 1.74 11.89
CA PRO A 63 20.47 2.31 10.93
C PRO A 63 20.95 1.33 9.83
N HIS A 64 20.76 0.03 10.03
CA HIS A 64 21.11 -1.02 9.06
C HIS A 64 19.93 -1.49 8.19
N THR A 65 18.72 -1.01 8.47
CA THR A 65 17.50 -1.35 7.73
C THR A 65 17.02 -0.13 6.95
N LEU A 66 16.79 -0.27 5.65
CA LEU A 66 16.15 0.78 4.86
C LEU A 66 14.63 0.72 5.07
N VAL A 67 14.07 1.68 5.81
CA VAL A 67 12.62 1.74 6.04
C VAL A 67 11.97 2.63 4.98
N ARG A 68 11.03 2.08 4.21
CA ARG A 68 10.34 2.78 3.12
C ARG A 68 8.84 2.60 3.20
N PHE A 69 8.09 3.63 2.83
CA PHE A 69 6.64 3.56 2.74
C PHE A 69 6.10 4.22 1.48
N VAL A 70 4.93 3.78 1.05
CA VAL A 70 4.01 4.54 0.18
C VAL A 70 2.82 4.97 1.01
N ALA A 71 2.13 6.04 0.62
CA ALA A 71 0.94 6.50 1.32
C ALA A 71 -0.30 5.73 0.86
N GLY A 72 -1.13 5.33 1.82
CA GLY A 72 -2.48 4.84 1.61
C GLY A 72 -3.51 5.95 1.68
N ASN A 73 -4.78 5.62 1.47
CA ASN A 73 -5.85 6.62 1.46
C ASN A 73 -5.97 7.33 2.81
N HIS A 74 -5.79 6.64 3.94
CA HIS A 74 -5.84 7.26 5.26
C HIS A 74 -4.72 8.27 5.47
N ASP A 75 -3.50 7.95 5.05
CA ASP A 75 -2.36 8.87 5.17
C ASP A 75 -2.61 10.19 4.42
N MET A 76 -3.41 10.15 3.36
CA MET A 76 -3.71 11.28 2.48
C MET A 76 -4.91 12.15 2.94
N VAL A 77 -5.63 11.78 4.00
CA VAL A 77 -6.89 12.45 4.38
C VAL A 77 -6.63 13.86 4.94
N ASN A 78 -5.63 14.00 5.80
CA ASN A 78 -5.35 15.26 6.50
C ASN A 78 -3.91 15.73 6.29
N ASP A 79 -3.73 17.04 6.45
CA ASP A 79 -2.45 17.77 6.51
C ASP A 79 -1.54 17.69 5.27
N ILE A 80 -2.01 17.09 4.17
CA ILE A 80 -1.29 17.10 2.90
C ILE A 80 -2.23 17.42 1.73
N SER A 81 -1.76 18.27 0.81
CA SER A 81 -2.44 18.50 -0.47
C SER A 81 -1.96 17.51 -1.53
N TYR A 82 -2.76 17.27 -2.58
CA TYR A 82 -2.32 16.46 -3.71
C TYR A 82 -0.97 16.93 -4.30
N THR A 83 -0.77 18.25 -4.44
CA THR A 83 0.49 18.80 -4.95
C THR A 83 1.66 18.52 -4.01
N ALA A 84 1.49 18.80 -2.72
CA ALA A 84 2.54 18.59 -1.73
C ALA A 84 2.90 17.11 -1.57
N LEU A 85 1.91 16.21 -1.57
CA LEU A 85 2.11 14.75 -1.50
C LEU A 85 3.03 14.24 -2.61
N ASN A 86 3.00 14.86 -3.78
CA ASN A 86 3.83 14.50 -4.95
C ASN A 86 5.21 15.16 -4.95
N GLN A 87 5.49 16.04 -3.99
CA GLN A 87 6.72 16.83 -3.88
C GLN A 87 7.51 16.55 -2.59
N VAL A 88 7.06 15.61 -1.76
CA VAL A 88 7.72 15.27 -0.48
C VAL A 88 9.14 14.76 -0.73
N GLU A 89 10.14 15.48 -0.22
CA GLU A 89 11.56 15.13 -0.34
C GLU A 89 12.07 14.37 0.88
N SER A 90 11.60 13.12 1.07
CA SER A 90 12.14 12.23 2.11
C SER A 90 12.61 10.90 1.53
N ALA A 91 13.77 10.41 1.96
CA ALA A 91 14.30 9.12 1.52
C ALA A 91 13.41 7.93 1.95
N THR A 92 12.60 8.09 3.01
CA THR A 92 11.68 7.05 3.48
C THR A 92 10.43 6.93 2.61
N TYR A 93 10.04 7.99 1.90
CA TYR A 93 8.85 8.01 1.08
C TYR A 93 9.13 7.59 -0.37
N LEU A 94 8.55 6.45 -0.78
CA LEU A 94 8.87 5.76 -2.03
C LEU A 94 7.90 6.09 -3.18
N HIS A 95 6.92 6.96 -2.98
CA HIS A 95 5.96 7.32 -4.03
C HIS A 95 6.67 7.88 -5.27
N ARG A 96 6.41 7.27 -6.43
CA ARG A 96 7.00 7.62 -7.73
C ARG A 96 8.54 7.56 -7.71
N ARG A 97 9.09 6.65 -6.91
CA ARG A 97 10.53 6.43 -6.76
C ARG A 97 10.89 4.96 -6.83
N THR A 98 12.19 4.72 -6.99
CA THR A 98 12.76 3.38 -7.05
C THR A 98 13.90 3.24 -6.05
N LEU A 99 14.16 2.01 -5.62
CA LEU A 99 15.26 1.63 -4.75
C LEU A 99 15.89 0.35 -5.29
N ASP A 100 17.15 0.43 -5.72
CA ASP A 100 17.93 -0.76 -6.06
C ASP A 100 18.39 -1.46 -4.78
N VAL A 101 18.13 -2.77 -4.70
CA VAL A 101 18.49 -3.57 -3.53
C VAL A 101 19.94 -4.01 -3.67
N ALA A 102 20.80 -3.49 -2.80
CA ALA A 102 22.25 -3.72 -2.86
C ALA A 102 22.60 -5.21 -2.87
N GLY A 103 23.59 -5.60 -3.69
CA GLY A 103 24.03 -6.99 -3.80
C GLY A 103 23.05 -7.93 -4.50
N THR A 104 22.03 -7.41 -5.19
CA THR A 104 21.05 -8.20 -5.94
C THR A 104 20.72 -7.57 -7.31
N ASN A 105 19.98 -8.29 -8.17
CA ASN A 105 19.40 -7.73 -9.39
C ASN A 105 17.99 -7.14 -9.18
N TRP A 106 17.58 -6.89 -7.93
CA TRP A 106 16.24 -6.40 -7.63
C TRP A 106 16.15 -4.88 -7.57
N ARG A 107 15.01 -4.37 -8.01
CA ARG A 107 14.57 -2.98 -7.88
C ARG A 107 13.20 -2.97 -7.22
N ILE A 108 13.06 -2.17 -6.18
CA ILE A 108 11.77 -1.86 -5.57
C ILE A 108 11.23 -0.61 -6.26
N ILE A 109 9.97 -0.63 -6.65
CA ILE A 109 9.28 0.52 -7.25
C ILE A 109 8.07 0.85 -6.38
N GLY A 110 8.01 2.07 -5.86
CA GLY A 110 6.89 2.53 -5.03
C GLY A 110 5.97 3.48 -5.79
N ASN A 111 4.68 3.25 -5.67
CA ASN A 111 3.65 4.19 -6.07
C ASN A 111 2.52 4.15 -5.04
N ASN A 112 1.82 5.24 -4.75
CA ASN A 112 0.72 5.19 -3.79
C ASN A 112 -0.44 4.40 -4.37
N GLY A 113 -0.55 4.40 -5.71
CA GLY A 113 -1.67 3.88 -6.46
C GLY A 113 -2.86 4.84 -6.41
N TRP A 114 -3.94 4.39 -7.04
CA TRP A 114 -5.27 4.97 -6.92
C TRP A 114 -6.30 3.99 -7.51
N TYR A 115 -7.47 4.47 -7.88
CA TYR A 115 -8.53 3.68 -8.49
C TYR A 115 -9.25 4.43 -9.61
N ASP A 116 -9.94 3.68 -10.46
CA ASP A 116 -10.74 4.18 -11.58
C ASP A 116 -12.13 3.54 -11.64
N TYR A 117 -12.60 3.00 -10.52
CA TYR A 117 -13.89 2.34 -10.38
C TYR A 117 -14.07 1.04 -11.19
N SER A 118 -13.03 0.58 -11.90
CA SER A 118 -13.09 -0.61 -12.77
C SER A 118 -13.52 -1.89 -12.06
N PHE A 119 -13.22 -2.02 -10.77
CA PHE A 119 -13.65 -3.15 -9.94
C PHE A 119 -15.16 -3.21 -9.64
N SER A 120 -15.90 -2.17 -10.02
CA SER A 120 -17.36 -2.13 -9.89
C SER A 120 -18.07 -1.96 -11.21
N ALA A 121 -17.40 -2.24 -12.34
CA ALA A 121 -17.98 -2.09 -13.68
C ALA A 121 -19.29 -2.88 -13.86
N SER A 122 -19.46 -4.03 -13.19
CA SER A 122 -20.68 -4.85 -13.25
C SER A 122 -21.92 -4.18 -12.64
N THR A 123 -21.75 -3.14 -11.82
CA THR A 123 -22.86 -2.40 -11.21
C THR A 123 -23.60 -1.49 -12.19
N GLN A 124 -23.04 -1.26 -13.39
CA GLN A 124 -23.58 -0.37 -14.42
C GLN A 124 -23.82 1.07 -13.91
N LYS A 125 -22.98 1.52 -12.96
CA LYS A 125 -22.98 2.87 -12.41
C LYS A 125 -22.04 3.78 -13.17
N THR A 126 -22.38 5.07 -13.18
CA THR A 126 -21.54 6.11 -13.80
C THR A 126 -20.46 6.58 -12.82
N GLU A 127 -19.40 7.21 -13.33
CA GLU A 127 -18.37 7.83 -12.49
C GLU A 127 -18.97 8.86 -11.50
N ARG A 128 -20.01 9.57 -11.92
CA ARG A 128 -20.74 10.53 -11.06
C ARG A 128 -21.42 9.83 -9.88
N ASP A 129 -21.99 8.64 -10.10
CA ASP A 129 -22.61 7.85 -9.03
C ASP A 129 -21.57 7.40 -8.02
N PHE A 130 -20.42 6.90 -8.49
CA PHE A 130 -19.31 6.51 -7.62
C PHE A 130 -18.75 7.71 -6.84
N LEU A 131 -18.55 8.86 -7.49
CA LEU A 131 -18.07 10.06 -6.82
C LEU A 131 -19.04 10.55 -5.74
N HIS A 132 -20.34 10.53 -6.01
CA HIS A 132 -21.35 10.87 -5.02
C HIS A 132 -21.31 9.91 -3.83
N TRP A 133 -21.26 8.61 -4.10
CA TRP A 133 -21.19 7.57 -3.07
C TRP A 133 -19.92 7.71 -2.22
N LYS A 134 -18.76 7.90 -2.86
CA LYS A 134 -17.46 8.11 -2.21
C LYS A 134 -17.53 9.27 -1.23
N ARG A 135 -18.07 10.42 -1.64
CA ARG A 135 -18.22 11.62 -0.78
C ARG A 135 -19.14 11.39 0.42
N ALA A 136 -20.11 10.49 0.31
CA ALA A 136 -21.08 10.22 1.37
C ALA A 136 -20.62 9.13 2.34
N TYR A 137 -19.89 8.12 1.86
CA TYR A 137 -19.69 6.85 2.60
C TYR A 137 -18.25 6.37 2.70
N TRP A 138 -17.31 7.00 2.00
CA TRP A 138 -15.92 6.57 1.95
C TRP A 138 -14.98 7.65 2.46
N ILE A 139 -13.96 7.26 3.24
CA ILE A 139 -13.08 8.22 3.90
C ILE A 139 -12.33 9.12 2.89
N ASP A 140 -11.96 8.56 1.74
CA ASP A 140 -11.27 9.27 0.65
C ASP A 140 -12.12 10.40 0.06
N GLY A 141 -13.42 10.46 0.36
CA GLY A 141 -14.29 11.57 -0.02
C GLY A 141 -13.81 12.92 0.50
N ALA A 142 -13.00 12.93 1.59
CA ALA A 142 -12.38 14.12 2.14
C ALA A 142 -11.11 14.57 1.38
N ILE A 143 -10.47 13.68 0.63
CA ILE A 143 -9.22 13.97 -0.09
C ILE A 143 -9.51 14.90 -1.27
N LYS A 144 -8.87 16.08 -1.24
CA LYS A 144 -8.99 17.08 -2.31
C LYS A 144 -7.91 16.86 -3.36
N GLN A 145 -8.31 16.76 -4.61
CA GLN A 145 -7.43 16.62 -5.76
C GLN A 145 -7.97 17.41 -6.96
N PRO A 146 -7.12 17.87 -7.89
CA PRO A 146 -7.52 18.75 -8.98
C PRO A 146 -8.11 18.03 -10.19
N MET A 147 -8.19 16.70 -10.17
CA MET A 147 -8.69 15.85 -11.25
C MET A 147 -9.66 14.77 -10.75
N SER A 148 -10.30 14.06 -11.67
CA SER A 148 -11.10 12.87 -11.36
C SER A 148 -10.22 11.69 -10.89
N ASP A 149 -10.86 10.70 -10.27
CA ASP A 149 -10.16 9.49 -9.83
C ASP A 149 -9.53 8.70 -11.01
N PRO A 150 -10.23 8.46 -12.14
CA PRO A 150 -9.61 7.85 -13.31
C PRO A 150 -8.44 8.65 -13.90
N GLU A 151 -8.51 9.98 -13.95
CA GLU A 151 -7.41 10.82 -14.43
C GLU A 151 -6.20 10.75 -13.51
N ARG A 152 -6.40 10.74 -12.19
CA ARG A 152 -5.31 10.55 -11.22
C ARG A 152 -4.64 9.20 -11.42
N LEU A 153 -5.43 8.12 -11.54
CA LEU A 153 -4.87 6.81 -11.80
C LEU A 153 -4.05 6.80 -13.09
N GLN A 154 -4.54 7.44 -14.17
CA GLN A 154 -3.81 7.47 -15.43
C GLN A 154 -2.43 8.12 -15.29
N LEU A 155 -2.32 9.22 -14.54
CA LEU A 155 -1.02 9.84 -14.24
C LEU A 155 -0.07 8.88 -13.52
N GLU A 156 -0.58 8.11 -12.55
CA GLU A 156 0.24 7.10 -11.86
C GLU A 156 0.67 5.96 -12.80
N LEU A 157 -0.23 5.48 -13.66
CA LEU A 157 0.09 4.43 -14.64
C LEU A 157 1.20 4.89 -15.59
N ASP A 158 1.17 6.12 -16.08
CA ASP A 158 2.18 6.67 -16.97
C ASP A 158 3.56 6.73 -16.30
N ILE A 159 3.61 7.08 -15.01
CA ILE A 159 4.86 7.13 -14.25
C ILE A 159 5.38 5.72 -13.97
N VAL A 160 4.50 4.82 -13.51
CA VAL A 160 4.84 3.42 -13.22
C VAL A 160 5.35 2.72 -14.48
N SER A 161 4.71 2.93 -15.63
CA SER A 161 5.13 2.37 -16.92
C SER A 161 6.58 2.74 -17.25
N LYS A 162 6.96 4.01 -17.09
CA LYS A 162 8.33 4.48 -17.33
C LYS A 162 9.35 3.85 -16.37
N GLN A 163 8.98 3.70 -15.10
CA GLN A 163 9.85 3.08 -14.10
C GLN A 163 10.06 1.59 -14.36
N LEU A 164 9.00 0.89 -14.78
CA LEU A 164 9.05 -0.52 -15.17
C LEU A 164 9.87 -0.73 -16.45
N GLU A 165 9.68 0.12 -17.46
CA GLU A 165 10.51 0.11 -18.67
C GLU A 165 11.99 0.32 -18.34
N ALA A 166 12.31 1.31 -17.50
CA ALA A 166 13.68 1.55 -17.05
C ALA A 166 14.27 0.35 -16.26
N ALA A 167 13.45 -0.35 -15.47
CA ALA A 167 13.88 -1.57 -14.77
C ALA A 167 14.17 -2.71 -15.76
N GLN A 168 13.32 -2.89 -16.78
CA GLN A 168 13.49 -3.91 -17.81
C GLN A 168 14.76 -3.66 -18.66
N ILE A 169 15.00 -2.41 -19.07
CA ILE A 169 16.24 -2.01 -19.78
C ILE A 169 17.47 -2.28 -18.92
N ALA A 170 17.38 -2.04 -17.61
CA ALA A 170 18.46 -2.32 -16.66
C ALA A 170 18.55 -3.80 -16.23
N HIS A 171 17.75 -4.69 -16.83
CA HIS A 171 17.68 -6.12 -16.49
C HIS A 171 17.41 -6.39 -14.99
N LYS A 172 16.59 -5.55 -14.35
CA LYS A 172 16.21 -5.68 -12.94
C LYS A 172 14.93 -6.50 -12.79
N GLN A 173 14.87 -7.34 -11.75
CA GLN A 173 13.62 -7.91 -11.25
C GLN A 173 12.90 -6.89 -10.37
N VAL A 174 11.57 -6.89 -10.38
CA VAL A 174 10.78 -5.84 -9.70
C VAL A 174 9.95 -6.39 -8.55
N LEU A 175 10.11 -5.76 -7.38
CA LEU A 175 9.14 -5.78 -6.28
C LEU A 175 8.38 -4.44 -6.31
N PHE A 176 7.11 -4.48 -6.69
CA PHE A 176 6.27 -3.29 -6.76
C PHE A 176 5.53 -3.10 -5.43
N VAL A 177 5.44 -1.85 -4.95
CA VAL A 177 4.76 -1.49 -3.70
C VAL A 177 3.69 -0.47 -4.03
N THR A 178 2.44 -0.80 -3.70
CA THR A 178 1.27 0.09 -3.86
C THR A 178 0.32 -0.10 -2.71
N HIS A 179 -0.47 0.90 -2.34
CA HIS A 179 -1.49 0.68 -1.31
C HIS A 179 -2.74 -0.02 -1.88
N PHE A 180 -3.29 0.52 -2.96
CA PHE A 180 -4.53 0.03 -3.56
C PHE A 180 -4.40 -1.33 -4.23
N VAL A 181 -5.52 -2.06 -4.28
CA VAL A 181 -5.63 -3.41 -4.84
C VAL A 181 -5.31 -3.39 -6.34
N PRO A 182 -4.26 -4.10 -6.79
CA PRO A 182 -3.85 -4.07 -8.18
C PRO A 182 -4.60 -5.08 -9.06
N ASN A 183 -5.26 -6.09 -8.48
CA ASN A 183 -5.77 -7.23 -9.27
C ASN A 183 -7.20 -7.64 -8.88
N ALA A 184 -8.06 -7.80 -9.90
CA ALA A 184 -9.48 -8.12 -9.74
C ALA A 184 -9.72 -9.49 -9.07
N ALA A 185 -8.75 -10.41 -9.07
CA ALA A 185 -8.87 -11.70 -8.40
C ALA A 185 -9.04 -11.61 -6.86
N TYR A 186 -8.79 -10.43 -6.29
CA TYR A 186 -9.04 -10.11 -4.88
C TYR A 186 -10.42 -9.51 -4.63
N ILE A 187 -11.12 -9.09 -5.68
CA ILE A 187 -12.39 -8.39 -5.55
C ILE A 187 -13.54 -9.40 -5.57
N ARG A 188 -14.37 -9.34 -4.53
CA ARG A 188 -15.60 -10.13 -4.45
C ARG A 188 -16.79 -9.24 -4.81
N THR A 189 -17.46 -9.58 -5.90
CA THR A 189 -18.74 -8.99 -6.28
C THR A 189 -19.86 -9.98 -5.96
N THR A 190 -20.94 -9.50 -5.36
CA THR A 190 -22.09 -10.33 -4.94
C THR A 190 -23.38 -9.83 -5.58
N ASN A 191 -24.45 -10.62 -5.60
CA ASN A 191 -25.73 -10.19 -6.18
C ASN A 191 -26.64 -9.45 -5.18
N ASP A 192 -26.37 -9.61 -3.89
CA ASP A 192 -27.20 -9.16 -2.77
C ASP A 192 -26.59 -7.98 -2.02
N ASN A 193 -25.28 -7.74 -2.13
CA ASN A 193 -24.62 -6.68 -1.37
C ASN A 193 -24.23 -5.45 -2.20
N ARG A 194 -25.23 -4.62 -2.49
CA ARG A 194 -25.06 -3.38 -3.28
C ARG A 194 -24.07 -2.40 -2.66
N PHE A 195 -24.00 -2.33 -1.33
CA PHE A 195 -23.06 -1.43 -0.65
C PHE A 195 -21.62 -1.84 -0.90
N TRP A 196 -21.27 -3.11 -0.66
CA TRP A 196 -19.90 -3.60 -0.90
C TRP A 196 -19.54 -3.60 -2.37
N ASN A 197 -20.49 -3.87 -3.26
CA ASN A 197 -20.24 -3.73 -4.69
C ASN A 197 -19.96 -2.27 -5.11
N MET A 198 -20.46 -1.26 -4.40
CA MET A 198 -20.06 0.14 -4.62
C MET A 198 -18.69 0.43 -4.01
N ALA A 199 -18.42 -0.09 -2.81
CA ALA A 199 -17.14 0.07 -2.11
C ALA A 199 -15.96 -0.47 -2.94
N ASN A 200 -16.16 -1.58 -3.66
CA ASN A 200 -15.17 -2.16 -4.57
C ASN A 200 -14.58 -1.14 -5.56
N ALA A 201 -15.33 -0.09 -5.91
CA ALA A 201 -14.91 0.94 -6.86
C ALA A 201 -13.71 1.76 -6.33
N MET A 202 -13.57 1.86 -5.02
CA MET A 202 -12.50 2.61 -4.35
C MET A 202 -11.38 1.70 -3.83
N LEU A 203 -11.43 0.38 -4.10
CA LEU A 203 -10.39 -0.55 -3.65
C LEU A 203 -9.13 -0.53 -4.52
N GLY A 204 -9.23 -0.13 -5.79
CA GLY A 204 -8.08 -0.09 -6.69
C GLY A 204 -8.49 -0.15 -8.15
N SER A 205 -7.61 -0.69 -8.99
CA SER A 205 -7.85 -0.75 -10.44
C SER A 205 -7.31 -2.00 -11.10
N ALA A 206 -8.11 -2.57 -12.01
CA ALA A 206 -7.68 -3.64 -12.90
C ALA A 206 -6.55 -3.19 -13.85
N LYS A 207 -6.50 -1.90 -14.22
CA LYS A 207 -5.48 -1.36 -15.13
C LYS A 207 -4.07 -1.43 -14.53
N MET A 208 -3.94 -1.23 -13.21
CA MET A 208 -2.66 -1.40 -12.52
C MET A 208 -2.17 -2.85 -12.66
N GLY A 209 -3.03 -3.83 -12.38
CA GLY A 209 -2.70 -5.25 -12.55
C GLY A 209 -2.32 -5.60 -13.98
N THR A 210 -3.04 -5.08 -14.98
CA THR A 210 -2.69 -5.25 -16.39
C THR A 210 -1.30 -4.70 -16.70
N LEU A 211 -0.98 -3.50 -16.22
CA LEU A 211 0.35 -2.90 -16.42
C LEU A 211 1.46 -3.74 -15.78
N LEU A 212 1.26 -4.18 -14.54
CA LEU A 212 2.25 -5.00 -13.82
C LEU A 212 2.46 -6.37 -14.51
N ASP A 213 1.41 -6.96 -15.07
CA ASP A 213 1.47 -8.21 -15.84
C ASP A 213 2.25 -8.04 -17.15
N GLN A 214 2.00 -6.95 -17.89
CA GLN A 214 2.71 -6.61 -19.14
C GLN A 214 4.23 -6.55 -18.96
N TYR A 215 4.70 -5.95 -17.86
CA TYR A 215 6.12 -5.80 -17.54
C TYR A 215 6.69 -6.99 -16.74
N ARG A 216 5.91 -8.06 -16.58
CA ARG A 216 6.31 -9.28 -15.88
C ARG A 216 6.82 -9.07 -14.44
N VAL A 217 6.19 -8.15 -13.70
CA VAL A 217 6.57 -7.84 -12.31
C VAL A 217 6.53 -9.10 -11.44
N SER A 218 7.57 -9.36 -10.67
CA SER A 218 7.74 -10.63 -9.96
C SER A 218 6.97 -10.66 -8.64
N HIS A 219 7.02 -9.56 -7.88
CA HIS A 219 6.37 -9.45 -6.58
C HIS A 219 5.61 -8.14 -6.45
N VAL A 220 4.46 -8.16 -5.78
CA VAL A 220 3.64 -6.98 -5.50
C VAL A 220 3.20 -6.99 -4.04
N LEU A 221 3.61 -5.97 -3.28
CA LEU A 221 3.11 -5.68 -1.94
C LEU A 221 1.97 -4.67 -2.02
N PHE A 222 0.85 -4.97 -1.36
CA PHE A 222 -0.29 -4.07 -1.24
C PHE A 222 -1.10 -4.24 0.05
N GLY A 223 -2.13 -3.41 0.24
CA GLY A 223 -2.95 -3.34 1.44
C GLY A 223 -4.43 -3.02 1.16
N HIS A 224 -4.99 -2.08 1.92
CA HIS A 224 -6.33 -1.46 1.79
C HIS A 224 -7.54 -2.35 2.08
N MET A 225 -7.44 -3.66 1.83
CA MET A 225 -8.61 -4.54 1.93
C MET A 225 -8.98 -4.95 3.36
N HIS A 226 -8.03 -4.84 4.29
CA HIS A 226 -8.16 -5.28 5.70
C HIS A 226 -8.66 -6.72 5.83
N ILE A 227 -8.14 -7.58 4.96
CA ILE A 227 -8.30 -9.03 5.04
C ILE A 227 -6.92 -9.68 5.04
N HIS A 228 -6.84 -10.92 5.53
CA HIS A 228 -5.56 -11.63 5.69
C HIS A 228 -5.44 -12.85 4.77
N PRO A 229 -5.50 -12.70 3.43
CA PRO A 229 -5.32 -13.82 2.53
C PRO A 229 -3.86 -14.29 2.59
N GLN A 230 -3.65 -15.59 2.38
CA GLN A 230 -2.32 -16.09 2.08
C GLN A 230 -1.79 -15.46 0.79
N PRO A 231 -0.46 -15.29 0.62
CA PRO A 231 0.12 -14.84 -0.64
C PRO A 231 -0.37 -15.67 -1.82
N ARG A 232 -0.71 -15.02 -2.93
CA ARG A 232 -1.24 -15.69 -4.13
C ARG A 232 -0.36 -15.42 -5.32
N GLN A 233 -0.05 -16.46 -6.08
CA GLN A 233 0.55 -16.32 -7.39
C GLN A 233 -0.55 -16.21 -8.44
N LEU A 234 -0.53 -15.14 -9.24
CA LEU A 234 -1.43 -14.93 -10.38
C LEU A 234 -0.54 -14.68 -11.59
N GLY A 235 -0.58 -15.59 -12.57
CA GLY A 235 0.40 -15.58 -13.67
C GLY A 235 1.81 -15.81 -13.12
N HIS A 236 2.77 -14.96 -13.52
CA HIS A 236 4.15 -14.99 -12.99
C HIS A 236 4.32 -14.17 -11.70
N THR A 237 3.33 -13.38 -11.30
CA THR A 237 3.46 -12.42 -10.19
C THR A 237 2.95 -13.01 -8.88
N TRP A 238 3.73 -12.86 -7.81
CA TRP A 238 3.28 -13.10 -6.45
C TRP A 238 2.74 -11.82 -5.82
N TYR A 239 1.54 -11.90 -5.27
CA TYR A 239 0.84 -10.80 -4.63
C TYR A 239 0.75 -11.03 -3.12
N TYR A 240 1.08 -9.99 -2.36
CA TYR A 240 1.14 -9.99 -0.90
C TYR A 240 0.23 -8.88 -0.38
N ASN A 241 -0.96 -9.24 0.12
CA ASN A 241 -1.71 -8.34 0.99
C ASN A 241 -1.18 -8.52 2.42
N GLN A 242 -0.60 -7.47 3.00
CA GLN A 242 -0.09 -7.50 4.38
C GLN A 242 -0.77 -6.49 5.30
N SER A 243 -2.07 -6.25 5.07
CA SER A 243 -2.88 -5.42 5.95
C SER A 243 -2.88 -6.00 7.38
N VAL A 244 -2.60 -5.13 8.35
CA VAL A 244 -2.90 -5.37 9.78
C VAL A 244 -4.39 -5.13 10.01
N GLY A 245 -4.91 -3.95 9.65
CA GLY A 245 -6.32 -3.59 9.75
C GLY A 245 -6.71 -3.06 11.13
N TYR A 246 -8.00 -3.11 11.46
CA TYR A 246 -8.54 -2.51 12.69
C TYR A 246 -8.66 -3.49 13.86
N GLY A 247 -8.17 -3.07 15.02
CA GLY A 247 -8.28 -3.75 16.32
C GLY A 247 -9.31 -3.12 17.24
N THR A 248 -10.22 -2.31 16.71
CA THR A 248 -11.14 -1.51 17.52
C THR A 248 -12.34 -2.32 18.00
N LYS A 249 -13.05 -1.84 19.03
CA LYS A 249 -14.30 -2.47 19.48
C LYS A 249 -15.41 -2.50 18.43
N ARG A 250 -15.40 -1.55 17.48
CA ARG A 250 -16.47 -1.39 16.46
C ARG A 250 -16.16 -2.17 15.18
N ARG A 251 -14.87 -2.30 14.85
CA ARG A 251 -14.34 -3.07 13.72
C ARG A 251 -13.11 -3.80 14.24
N HIS A 252 -13.25 -5.11 14.37
CA HIS A 252 -12.22 -5.99 14.89
C HIS A 252 -11.90 -7.02 13.82
N GLU A 253 -10.84 -6.73 13.07
CA GLU A 253 -10.29 -7.52 11.96
C GLU A 253 -9.03 -8.27 12.38
N TRP A 254 -8.43 -7.88 13.51
CA TRP A 254 -7.30 -8.60 14.10
C TRP A 254 -7.70 -10.00 14.53
N LEU A 255 -6.76 -10.93 14.41
CA LEU A 255 -6.86 -12.29 14.94
C LEU A 255 -6.25 -12.37 16.35
N ALA A 256 -5.35 -11.45 16.68
CA ALA A 256 -4.73 -11.32 17.99
C ALA A 256 -5.42 -10.27 18.89
N ASP A 257 -5.18 -10.38 20.19
CA ASP A 257 -5.77 -9.48 21.21
C ASP A 257 -5.13 -8.09 21.25
N ASN A 258 -3.96 -7.93 20.64
CA ASN A 258 -3.18 -6.69 20.68
C ASN A 258 -2.43 -6.43 19.38
N PHE A 259 -2.07 -5.15 19.17
CA PHE A 259 -1.41 -4.69 17.95
C PHE A 259 -0.07 -5.38 17.68
N GLU A 260 0.74 -5.60 18.70
CA GLU A 260 2.08 -6.14 18.56
C GLU A 260 2.04 -7.58 18.03
N GLU A 261 1.19 -8.41 18.61
CA GLU A 261 0.98 -9.78 18.15
C GLU A 261 0.32 -9.82 16.77
N GLU A 262 -0.64 -8.95 16.49
CA GLU A 262 -1.24 -8.88 15.16
C GLU A 262 -0.21 -8.44 14.12
N TRP A 263 0.59 -7.41 14.40
CA TRP A 263 1.67 -6.98 13.53
C TRP A 263 2.65 -8.12 13.25
N LEU A 264 3.02 -8.91 14.27
CA LEU A 264 3.88 -10.10 14.11
C LEU A 264 3.23 -11.18 13.23
N ASN A 265 1.92 -11.38 13.34
CA ASN A 265 1.18 -12.32 12.49
C ASN A 265 1.11 -11.87 11.03
N ARG A 266 1.21 -10.56 10.78
CA ARG A 266 1.01 -9.96 9.46
C ARG A 266 2.31 -9.58 8.77
N VAL A 267 3.38 -9.25 9.48
CA VAL A 267 4.67 -8.93 8.88
C VAL A 267 5.21 -10.14 8.12
N ARG A 268 5.54 -9.94 6.85
CA ARG A 268 6.05 -11.01 5.98
C ARG A 268 7.48 -10.73 5.55
N ILE A 269 8.36 -11.70 5.81
CA ILE A 269 9.73 -11.69 5.27
C ILE A 269 9.72 -12.36 3.89
N LEU A 270 10.33 -11.68 2.92
CA LEU A 270 10.65 -12.17 1.59
C LEU A 270 12.17 -12.06 1.37
N THR A 271 12.81 -13.16 0.98
CA THR A 271 14.23 -13.15 0.64
C THR A 271 14.40 -12.99 -0.87
N LEU A 272 14.99 -11.89 -1.29
CA LEU A 272 15.36 -11.63 -2.68
C LEU A 272 16.78 -12.15 -2.91
N LEU A 273 16.97 -13.04 -3.88
CA LEU A 273 18.28 -13.64 -4.17
C LEU A 273 19.14 -12.71 -5.03
#